data_AF-A0A945ZH60-F1
#
_entry.id   AF-A0A945ZH60-F1
#
_cell.length_a   1.000
_cell.length_b   1.000
_cell.length_c   1.000
_cell.angle_alpha   90.00
_cell.angle_beta   90.00
_cell.angle_gamma   90.00
#
_symmetry.space_group_name_H-M   'P 1'
#
loop_
_entity.id
_entity.type
_entity.pdbx_description
1 polymer ?
#
loop_
_entity_poly.entity_id
_entity_poly.type
_entity_poly.pdbx_seq_one_letter_code
_entity_poly.pdbx_strand_id
1 'polypeptide(L)'
;MTTHTGYLLIADISGYTQFLTSSEQDHANPILQSLLTSLVEQVGDPLNLWKMEGDAVLAYSTLQEFPSGETFLTICENLYNAFATRRQNIIANTTCPCQACANVGLLDLKIMAHYGGFDEMQVGPMKDISGADVILVHRMAKTDVGAATGVRSYALFSDAAVEAMGIKAALVPYSQSFEHFGEVSMQVYDLAKAWENFRAGRERFFLEEADGVWTYRRQFDDLAIAVAWEALVAPDLKQRWMSGINSVTVDRPEGRIGAGSGYHCAHEAADFLYWVTDWEPFDYFSTRIADPAREGISMPETYHLTETESGVELRYTIGQAHDADGNRSEVSEQEAVGFLSGFWPTSFDAMEELVKVAE
;
A
#
# COMPACT_ATOMS: atom_id res chain seq x y z
N MET A 1 20.17 -29.64 -24.04
CA MET A 1 19.32 -29.59 -22.85
C MET A 1 20.27 -29.48 -21.69
N THR A 2 20.22 -28.35 -21.00
CA THR A 2 21.01 -28.12 -19.80
C THR A 2 20.06 -28.31 -18.64
N THR A 3 20.34 -29.30 -17.79
CA THR A 3 19.55 -29.57 -16.59
C THR A 3 20.10 -28.72 -15.47
N HIS A 4 19.20 -27.99 -14.83
CA HIS A 4 19.48 -27.17 -13.66
C HIS A 4 18.73 -27.72 -12.46
N THR A 5 19.29 -27.52 -11.28
CA THR A 5 18.57 -27.63 -10.02
C THR A 5 18.70 -26.29 -9.34
N GLY A 6 17.58 -25.72 -8.94
CA GLY A 6 17.57 -24.33 -8.49
C GLY A 6 16.23 -23.89 -7.93
N TYR A 7 16.14 -22.60 -7.71
CA TYR A 7 15.01 -21.95 -7.06
C TYR A 7 14.08 -21.36 -8.11
N LEU A 8 12.79 -21.62 -8.00
CA LEU A 8 11.73 -21.08 -8.85
C LEU A 8 10.84 -20.18 -8.00
N LEU A 9 10.54 -18.98 -8.51
CA LEU A 9 9.65 -18.01 -7.88
C LEU A 9 8.58 -17.58 -8.87
N ILE A 10 7.31 -17.66 -8.47
CA ILE A 10 6.19 -17.04 -9.18
C ILE A 10 5.58 -15.98 -8.28
N ALA A 11 5.44 -14.74 -8.77
CA ALA A 11 4.63 -13.71 -8.14
C ALA A 11 3.34 -13.52 -8.97
N ASP A 12 2.18 -13.82 -8.40
CA ASP A 12 0.88 -13.89 -9.09
C ASP A 12 -0.12 -12.90 -8.46
N ILE A 13 -0.76 -12.08 -9.30
CA ILE A 13 -1.74 -11.08 -8.82
C ILE A 13 -3.08 -11.77 -8.52
N SER A 14 -3.42 -11.85 -7.24
CA SER A 14 -4.71 -12.36 -6.79
C SER A 14 -5.84 -11.38 -7.12
N GLY A 15 -6.99 -11.90 -7.56
CA GLY A 15 -8.14 -11.10 -7.99
C GLY A 15 -8.09 -10.66 -9.46
N TYR A 16 -7.01 -10.95 -10.19
CA TYR A 16 -6.79 -10.54 -11.58
C TYR A 16 -7.92 -10.91 -12.55
N THR A 17 -8.34 -12.18 -12.55
CA THR A 17 -9.38 -12.63 -13.48
C THR A 17 -10.70 -11.91 -13.21
N GLN A 18 -11.09 -11.79 -11.94
CA GLN A 18 -12.28 -11.05 -11.55
C GLN A 18 -12.18 -9.61 -12.03
N PHE A 19 -11.08 -8.93 -11.69
CA PHE A 19 -10.80 -7.55 -12.09
C PHE A 19 -10.96 -7.34 -13.60
N LEU A 20 -10.34 -8.17 -14.45
CA LEU A 20 -10.48 -8.03 -15.91
C LEU A 20 -11.90 -8.29 -16.43
N THR A 21 -12.65 -9.20 -15.80
CA THR A 21 -14.00 -9.55 -16.24
C THR A 21 -15.07 -8.57 -15.77
N SER A 22 -14.80 -7.81 -14.70
CA SER A 22 -15.76 -6.89 -14.08
C SER A 22 -15.43 -5.41 -14.31
N SER A 23 -14.43 -5.09 -15.14
CA SER A 23 -13.90 -3.73 -15.28
C SER A 23 -13.71 -3.30 -16.73
N GLU A 24 -13.75 -1.99 -16.96
CA GLU A 24 -13.52 -1.37 -18.27
C GLU A 24 -12.05 -1.55 -18.69
N GLN A 25 -11.84 -2.18 -19.85
CA GLN A 25 -10.50 -2.58 -20.32
C GLN A 25 -9.54 -1.40 -20.51
N ASP A 26 -10.06 -0.23 -20.88
CA ASP A 26 -9.26 0.97 -21.15
C ASP A 26 -8.45 1.41 -19.93
N HIS A 27 -8.94 1.16 -18.71
CA HIS A 27 -8.25 1.48 -17.46
C HIS A 27 -7.67 0.24 -16.77
N ALA A 28 -8.33 -0.92 -16.90
CA ALA A 28 -7.85 -2.14 -16.28
C ALA A 28 -6.45 -2.55 -16.78
N ASN A 29 -6.21 -2.48 -18.10
CA ASN A 29 -4.92 -2.90 -18.68
C ASN A 29 -3.74 -2.00 -18.24
N PRO A 30 -3.84 -0.65 -18.30
CA PRO A 30 -2.77 0.21 -17.78
C PRO A 30 -2.47 0.01 -16.29
N ILE A 31 -3.49 -0.21 -15.46
CA ILE A 31 -3.34 -0.49 -14.03
C ILE A 31 -2.52 -1.77 -13.82
N LEU A 32 -2.92 -2.85 -14.49
CA LEU A 32 -2.24 -4.14 -14.42
C LEU A 32 -0.80 -4.08 -14.93
N GLN A 33 -0.60 -3.43 -16.09
CA GLN A 33 0.74 -3.19 -16.62
C GLN A 33 1.61 -2.48 -15.60
N SER A 34 1.06 -1.47 -14.91
CA SER A 34 1.82 -0.73 -13.93
C SER A 34 2.16 -1.52 -12.66
N LEU A 35 1.28 -2.40 -12.20
CA LEU A 35 1.55 -3.31 -11.09
C LEU A 35 2.62 -4.35 -11.49
N LEU A 36 2.49 -4.98 -12.66
CA LEU A 36 3.46 -5.95 -13.17
C LEU A 36 4.84 -5.33 -13.38
N THR A 37 4.91 -4.11 -13.91
CA THR A 37 6.19 -3.39 -14.04
C THR A 37 6.87 -3.23 -12.68
N SER A 38 6.12 -2.87 -11.61
CA SER A 38 6.70 -2.73 -10.28
C SER A 38 7.26 -4.04 -9.71
N LEU A 39 6.71 -5.19 -10.10
CA LEU A 39 7.26 -6.50 -9.74
C LEU A 39 8.52 -6.80 -10.54
N VAL A 40 8.48 -6.61 -11.86
CA VAL A 40 9.61 -6.87 -12.76
C VAL A 40 10.83 -6.04 -12.40
N GLU A 41 10.65 -4.76 -12.06
CA GLU A 41 11.74 -3.86 -11.64
C GLU A 41 12.42 -4.30 -10.34
N GLN A 42 11.73 -5.08 -9.51
CA GLN A 42 12.25 -5.62 -8.25
C GLN A 42 12.89 -7.00 -8.39
N VAL A 43 12.68 -7.69 -9.52
CA VAL A 43 13.35 -8.97 -9.80
C VAL A 43 14.77 -8.68 -10.29
N GLY A 44 15.75 -9.04 -9.48
CA GLY A 44 17.17 -8.96 -9.82
C GLY A 44 17.99 -10.01 -9.05
N ASP A 45 19.31 -9.91 -9.16
CA ASP A 45 20.24 -10.85 -8.53
C ASP A 45 19.88 -11.11 -7.05
N PRO A 46 19.84 -12.39 -6.60
CA PRO A 46 20.30 -13.61 -7.29
C PRO A 46 19.24 -14.31 -8.18
N LEU A 47 18.06 -13.70 -8.39
CA LEU A 47 17.02 -14.22 -9.26
C LEU A 47 17.14 -13.62 -10.67
N ASN A 48 16.82 -14.42 -11.67
CA ASN A 48 16.73 -13.99 -13.06
C ASN A 48 15.25 -14.01 -13.47
N LEU A 49 14.77 -12.90 -14.00
CA LEU A 49 13.46 -12.86 -14.65
C LEU A 49 13.46 -13.85 -15.82
N TRP A 50 12.50 -14.78 -15.83
CA TRP A 50 12.31 -15.70 -16.95
C TRP A 50 11.31 -15.14 -17.96
N LYS A 51 10.06 -15.00 -17.55
CA LYS A 51 8.95 -14.51 -18.38
C LYS A 51 7.81 -13.99 -17.51
N MET A 52 6.89 -13.29 -18.16
CA MET A 52 5.57 -12.99 -17.60
C MET A 52 4.52 -13.87 -18.28
N GLU A 53 3.54 -14.33 -17.51
CA GLU A 53 2.42 -15.13 -17.97
C GLU A 53 1.10 -14.52 -17.49
N GLY A 54 0.53 -13.60 -18.28
CA GLY A 54 -0.67 -12.88 -17.86
C GLY A 54 -0.39 -12.03 -16.62
N ASP A 55 -0.88 -12.48 -15.47
CA ASP A 55 -0.79 -11.88 -14.14
C ASP A 55 0.36 -12.38 -13.27
N ALA A 56 1.16 -13.30 -13.79
CA ALA A 56 2.27 -13.90 -13.09
C ALA A 56 3.63 -13.44 -13.63
N VAL A 57 4.57 -13.18 -12.72
CA VAL A 57 6.00 -12.98 -12.99
C VAL A 57 6.74 -14.24 -12.54
N LEU A 58 7.39 -14.93 -13.47
CA LEU A 58 8.21 -16.11 -13.20
C LEU A 58 9.70 -15.73 -13.21
N ALA A 59 10.38 -16.05 -12.13
CA ALA A 59 11.81 -15.86 -11.95
C ALA A 59 12.47 -17.15 -11.45
N TYR A 60 13.77 -17.29 -11.67
CA TYR A 60 14.52 -18.47 -11.27
C TYR A 60 15.96 -18.14 -10.88
N SER A 61 16.58 -19.00 -10.10
CA SER A 61 18.01 -18.96 -9.81
C SER A 61 18.62 -20.34 -9.96
N THR A 62 19.74 -20.42 -10.68
CA THR A 62 20.52 -21.65 -10.90
C THR A 62 21.69 -21.77 -9.93
N LEU A 63 21.76 -20.91 -8.91
CA LEU A 63 22.76 -21.01 -7.86
C LEU A 63 22.63 -22.33 -7.11
N GLN A 64 23.77 -22.98 -6.83
CA GLN A 64 23.80 -24.21 -6.03
C GLN A 64 23.38 -23.96 -4.58
N GLU A 65 23.70 -22.79 -4.05
CA GLU A 65 23.28 -22.32 -2.72
C GLU A 65 22.72 -20.90 -2.86
N PHE A 66 21.48 -20.68 -2.40
CA PHE A 66 20.93 -19.34 -2.27
C PHE A 66 21.65 -18.58 -1.13
N PRO A 67 21.85 -17.25 -1.22
CA PRO A 67 22.56 -16.49 -0.20
C PRO A 67 22.10 -16.75 1.25
N SER A 68 20.79 -16.81 1.50
CA SER A 68 20.17 -17.35 2.73
C SER A 68 18.64 -17.35 2.62
N GLY A 69 17.96 -18.12 3.48
CA GLY A 69 16.50 -18.05 3.64
C GLY A 69 16.00 -16.67 4.07
N GLU A 70 16.77 -15.96 4.90
CA GLU A 70 16.47 -14.55 5.27
C GLU A 70 16.48 -13.65 4.03
N THR A 71 17.52 -13.76 3.19
CA THR A 71 17.58 -13.00 1.92
C THR A 71 16.40 -13.31 1.02
N PHE A 72 15.97 -14.57 0.94
CA PHE A 72 14.81 -14.94 0.12
C PHE A 72 13.50 -14.35 0.66
N LEU A 73 13.30 -14.37 1.98
CA LEU A 73 12.16 -13.72 2.61
C LEU A 73 12.17 -12.21 2.34
N THR A 74 13.33 -11.55 2.48
CA THR A 74 13.47 -10.13 2.15
C THR A 74 13.12 -9.84 0.69
N ILE A 75 13.46 -10.73 -0.26
CA ILE A 75 13.05 -10.58 -1.67
C ILE A 75 11.52 -10.66 -1.80
N CYS A 76 10.88 -11.62 -1.14
CA CYS A 76 9.43 -11.76 -1.13
C CYS A 76 8.73 -10.53 -0.53
N GLU A 77 9.26 -10.02 0.58
CA GLU A 77 8.79 -8.79 1.22
C GLU A 77 8.97 -7.58 0.30
N ASN A 78 10.13 -7.40 -0.32
CA ASN A 78 10.38 -6.28 -1.23
C ASN A 78 9.47 -6.30 -2.46
N LEU A 79 9.18 -7.48 -3.02
CA LEU A 79 8.20 -7.66 -4.10
C LEU A 79 6.81 -7.24 -3.65
N TYR A 80 6.38 -7.73 -2.47
CA TYR A 80 5.08 -7.37 -1.91
C TYR A 80 4.97 -5.87 -1.60
N ASN A 81 6.01 -5.29 -1.01
CA ASN A 81 6.07 -3.88 -0.65
C ASN A 81 5.97 -2.98 -1.88
N ALA A 82 6.68 -3.32 -2.97
CA ALA A 82 6.59 -2.59 -4.23
C ALA A 82 5.20 -2.66 -4.84
N PHE A 83 4.60 -3.86 -4.87
CA PHE A 83 3.23 -4.06 -5.35
C PHE A 83 2.21 -3.27 -4.51
N ALA A 84 2.25 -3.41 -3.18
CA ALA A 84 1.34 -2.76 -2.26
C ALA A 84 1.44 -1.23 -2.35
N THR A 85 2.67 -0.71 -2.38
CA THR A 85 2.95 0.72 -2.58
C THR A 85 2.40 1.19 -3.93
N ARG A 86 2.61 0.42 -5.01
CA ARG A 86 2.11 0.81 -6.33
C ARG A 86 0.59 0.77 -6.40
N ARG A 87 -0.06 -0.23 -5.81
CA ARG A 87 -1.51 -0.34 -5.67
C ARG A 87 -2.08 0.86 -4.92
N GLN A 88 -1.57 1.18 -3.74
CA GLN A 88 -1.98 2.35 -2.96
C GLN A 88 -1.83 3.65 -3.76
N ASN A 89 -0.69 3.81 -4.45
CA ASN A 89 -0.45 4.95 -5.32
C ASN A 89 -1.46 5.08 -6.46
N ILE A 90 -1.88 3.97 -7.08
CA ILE A 90 -2.90 3.99 -8.14
C ILE A 90 -4.24 4.43 -7.55
N ILE A 91 -4.68 3.82 -6.45
CA ILE A 91 -5.97 4.14 -5.83
C ILE A 91 -5.99 5.62 -5.42
N ALA A 92 -4.92 6.11 -4.79
CA ALA A 92 -4.81 7.49 -4.31
C ALA A 92 -4.81 8.56 -5.40
N ASN A 93 -4.39 8.22 -6.63
CA ASN A 93 -4.26 9.17 -7.73
C ASN A 93 -5.34 9.02 -8.80
N THR A 94 -6.37 8.22 -8.52
CA THR A 94 -7.43 7.93 -9.47
C THR A 94 -8.74 8.50 -8.97
N THR A 95 -9.23 9.54 -9.64
CA THR A 95 -10.55 10.15 -9.39
C THR A 95 -11.64 9.60 -10.31
N CYS A 96 -11.27 8.68 -11.22
CA CYS A 96 -12.23 8.07 -12.13
C CYS A 96 -13.14 7.09 -11.38
N PRO A 97 -14.47 7.20 -11.51
CA PRO A 97 -15.41 6.34 -10.78
C PRO A 97 -15.70 5.00 -11.50
N CYS A 98 -14.95 4.64 -12.55
CA CYS A 98 -15.22 3.40 -13.29
C CYS A 98 -14.89 2.15 -12.46
N GLN A 99 -15.44 1.01 -12.85
CA GLN A 99 -15.25 -0.25 -12.12
C GLN A 99 -13.78 -0.69 -12.11
N ALA A 100 -13.01 -0.41 -13.17
CA ALA A 100 -11.56 -0.64 -13.15
C ALA A 100 -10.85 0.11 -12.02
N CYS A 101 -11.23 1.36 -11.79
CA CYS A 101 -10.58 2.23 -10.80
C CYS A 101 -11.05 1.92 -9.38
N ALA A 102 -12.33 1.63 -9.19
CA ALA A 102 -12.90 1.23 -7.90
C ALA A 102 -12.37 -0.13 -7.42
N ASN A 103 -12.17 -1.08 -8.34
CA ASN A 103 -11.80 -2.46 -7.98
C ASN A 103 -10.29 -2.69 -7.77
N VAL A 104 -9.44 -1.67 -7.90
CA VAL A 104 -7.98 -1.81 -7.72
C VAL A 104 -7.62 -2.30 -6.32
N GLY A 105 -8.37 -1.87 -5.30
CA GLY A 105 -8.17 -2.30 -3.91
C GLY A 105 -8.40 -3.80 -3.69
N LEU A 106 -9.10 -4.49 -4.60
CA LEU A 106 -9.38 -5.92 -4.52
C LEU A 106 -8.20 -6.79 -5.02
N LEU A 107 -7.26 -6.18 -5.76
CA LEU A 107 -6.07 -6.87 -6.25
C LEU A 107 -5.07 -7.05 -5.10
N ASP A 108 -4.48 -8.23 -4.99
CA ASP A 108 -3.43 -8.52 -4.02
C ASP A 108 -2.32 -9.36 -4.65
N LEU A 109 -1.26 -9.68 -3.91
CA LEU A 109 -0.14 -10.47 -4.41
C LEU A 109 0.08 -11.73 -3.57
N LYS A 110 0.27 -12.86 -4.25
CA LYS A 110 0.80 -14.09 -3.65
C LYS A 110 2.09 -14.48 -4.36
N ILE A 111 3.02 -15.06 -3.60
CA ILE A 111 4.32 -15.47 -4.10
C ILE A 111 4.49 -16.96 -3.84
N MET A 112 4.88 -17.74 -4.84
CA MET A 112 5.13 -19.17 -4.71
C MET A 112 6.61 -19.43 -4.93
N ALA A 113 7.23 -20.21 -4.05
CA ALA A 113 8.64 -20.54 -4.11
C ALA A 113 8.85 -22.05 -4.00
N HIS A 114 9.62 -22.59 -4.93
CA HIS A 114 9.94 -24.01 -5.01
C HIS A 114 11.43 -24.22 -5.31
N TYR A 115 11.98 -25.34 -4.85
CA TYR A 115 13.33 -25.78 -5.18
C TYR A 115 13.25 -27.15 -5.86
N GLY A 116 13.81 -27.26 -7.06
CA GLY A 116 13.69 -28.48 -7.87
C GLY A 116 14.48 -28.43 -9.17
N GLY A 117 14.30 -29.47 -9.97
CA GLY A 117 14.95 -29.66 -11.27
C GLY A 117 14.15 -29.10 -12.44
N PHE A 118 14.83 -28.40 -13.34
CA PHE A 118 14.26 -27.92 -14.59
C PHE A 118 15.28 -27.95 -15.72
N ASP A 119 14.80 -28.18 -16.93
CA ASP A 119 15.60 -28.19 -18.14
C ASP A 119 15.35 -26.92 -18.95
N GLU A 120 16.43 -26.28 -19.40
CA GLU A 120 16.34 -25.28 -20.47
C GLU A 120 16.14 -25.97 -21.83
N MET A 121 15.05 -25.60 -22.51
CA MET A 121 14.71 -26.04 -23.85
C MET A 121 14.69 -24.88 -24.84
N GLN A 122 15.16 -25.15 -26.05
CA GLN A 122 15.03 -24.24 -27.19
C GLN A 122 13.90 -24.75 -28.10
N VAL A 123 12.84 -23.96 -28.24
CA VAL A 123 11.70 -24.23 -29.13
C VAL A 123 11.69 -23.18 -30.25
N GLY A 124 12.37 -23.51 -31.36
CA GLY A 124 12.56 -22.55 -32.45
C GLY A 124 13.38 -21.33 -31.97
N PRO A 125 12.89 -20.09 -32.13
CA PRO A 125 13.57 -18.90 -31.61
C PRO A 125 13.36 -18.68 -30.10
N MET A 126 12.41 -19.39 -29.48
CA MET A 126 12.06 -19.20 -28.07
C MET A 126 12.86 -20.11 -27.16
N LYS A 127 13.29 -19.58 -26.02
CA LYS A 127 13.78 -20.38 -24.89
C LYS A 127 12.61 -20.61 -23.94
N ASP A 128 12.42 -21.84 -23.49
CA ASP A 128 11.47 -22.19 -22.42
C ASP A 128 12.16 -23.04 -21.34
N ILE A 129 11.61 -23.05 -20.12
CA ILE A 129 12.00 -24.02 -19.09
C ILE A 129 10.90 -25.06 -18.93
N SER A 130 11.30 -26.31 -18.70
CA SER A 130 10.36 -27.42 -18.54
C SER A 130 10.84 -28.39 -17.48
N GLY A 131 9.90 -29.03 -16.79
CA GLY A 131 10.19 -29.99 -15.73
C GLY A 131 8.97 -30.23 -14.84
N ALA A 132 8.99 -31.33 -14.10
CA ALA A 132 7.93 -31.63 -13.13
C ALA A 132 7.83 -30.53 -12.06
N ASP A 133 8.97 -29.99 -11.62
CA ASP A 133 9.05 -28.96 -10.59
C ASP A 133 8.61 -27.58 -11.10
N VAL A 134 8.78 -27.30 -12.40
CA VAL A 134 8.18 -26.12 -13.06
C VAL A 134 6.66 -26.23 -13.03
N ILE A 135 6.11 -27.39 -13.40
CA ILE A 135 4.66 -27.62 -13.34
C ILE A 135 4.15 -27.49 -11.90
N LEU A 136 4.89 -28.00 -10.91
CA LEU A 136 4.49 -27.93 -9.51
C LEU A 136 4.38 -26.50 -9.02
N VAL A 137 5.38 -25.64 -9.26
CA VAL A 137 5.31 -24.23 -8.81
C VAL A 137 4.15 -23.46 -9.45
N HIS A 138 3.82 -23.75 -10.71
CA HIS A 138 2.60 -23.20 -11.34
C HIS A 138 1.31 -23.72 -10.70
N ARG A 139 1.26 -24.99 -10.28
CA ARG A 139 0.10 -25.55 -9.56
C ARG A 139 -0.04 -24.95 -8.16
N MET A 140 1.07 -24.65 -7.48
CA MET A 140 1.07 -23.96 -6.18
C MET A 140 0.42 -22.57 -6.25
N ALA A 141 0.40 -21.92 -7.43
CA ALA A 141 -0.32 -20.65 -7.62
C ALA A 141 -1.85 -20.81 -7.52
N LYS A 142 -2.37 -22.03 -7.62
CA LYS A 142 -3.79 -22.36 -7.56
C LYS A 142 -4.10 -23.14 -6.28
N THR A 143 -4.07 -22.44 -5.16
CA THR A 143 -4.28 -23.01 -3.83
C THR A 143 -5.41 -22.33 -3.07
N ASP A 144 -5.99 -23.06 -2.12
CA ASP A 144 -7.06 -22.59 -1.22
C ASP A 144 -6.51 -22.01 0.10
N VAL A 145 -5.24 -21.57 0.12
CA VAL A 145 -4.57 -21.02 1.31
C VAL A 145 -5.40 -19.91 1.96
N GLY A 146 -5.95 -18.99 1.17
CA GLY A 146 -6.76 -17.88 1.70
C GLY A 146 -8.03 -18.36 2.39
N ALA A 147 -8.68 -19.41 1.88
CA ALA A 147 -9.86 -20.00 2.51
C ALA A 147 -9.50 -20.82 3.76
N ALA A 148 -8.35 -21.48 3.77
CA ALA A 148 -7.91 -22.34 4.86
C ALA A 148 -7.27 -21.59 6.04
N THR A 149 -6.55 -20.49 5.76
CA THR A 149 -5.72 -19.78 6.74
C THR A 149 -6.24 -18.37 7.05
N GLY A 150 -7.12 -17.82 6.21
CA GLY A 150 -7.56 -16.42 6.28
C GLY A 150 -6.54 -15.40 5.74
N VAL A 151 -5.33 -15.84 5.36
CA VAL A 151 -4.28 -14.95 4.83
C VAL A 151 -4.49 -14.72 3.34
N ARG A 152 -4.71 -13.46 2.95
CA ARG A 152 -4.94 -13.09 1.54
C ARG A 152 -3.65 -12.88 0.75
N SER A 153 -2.67 -12.20 1.35
CA SER A 153 -1.34 -11.99 0.77
C SER A 153 -0.30 -12.82 1.50
N TYR A 154 0.32 -13.73 0.76
CA TYR A 154 1.24 -14.71 1.34
C TYR A 154 2.37 -15.09 0.40
N ALA A 155 3.47 -15.54 0.99
CA ALA A 155 4.45 -16.35 0.29
C ALA A 155 4.24 -17.82 0.67
N LEU A 156 4.17 -18.70 -0.32
CA LEU A 156 3.94 -20.13 -0.18
C LEU A 156 5.19 -20.89 -0.63
N PHE A 157 5.83 -21.56 0.33
CA PHE A 157 7.05 -22.31 0.12
C PHE A 157 6.75 -23.80 0.11
N SER A 158 7.23 -24.54 -0.90
CA SER A 158 7.31 -26.00 -0.75
C SER A 158 8.30 -26.39 0.35
N ASP A 159 8.12 -27.52 1.01
CA ASP A 159 9.10 -28.00 2.01
C ASP A 159 10.52 -28.12 1.43
N ALA A 160 10.65 -28.49 0.15
CA ALA A 160 11.94 -28.53 -0.56
C ALA A 160 12.63 -27.15 -0.60
N ALA A 161 11.86 -26.07 -0.79
CA ALA A 161 12.41 -24.71 -0.77
C ALA A 161 12.80 -24.28 0.65
N VAL A 162 12.00 -24.63 1.65
CA VAL A 162 12.30 -24.34 3.06
C VAL A 162 13.59 -25.01 3.49
N GLU A 163 13.79 -26.27 3.13
CA GLU A 163 15.02 -27.01 3.40
C GLU A 163 16.22 -26.44 2.63
N ALA A 164 16.08 -26.24 1.31
CA ALA A 164 17.18 -25.78 0.46
C ALA A 164 17.65 -24.35 0.74
N MET A 165 16.78 -23.48 1.28
CA MET A 165 17.13 -22.11 1.67
C MET A 165 17.42 -21.97 3.17
N GLY A 166 17.07 -22.97 3.99
CA GLY A 166 17.20 -22.91 5.44
C GLY A 166 16.35 -21.82 6.08
N ILE A 167 15.09 -21.67 5.64
CA ILE A 167 14.17 -20.64 6.14
C ILE A 167 13.84 -20.89 7.62
N LYS A 168 14.07 -19.89 8.49
CA LYS A 168 13.84 -19.96 9.94
C LYS A 168 12.86 -18.86 10.41
N ALA A 169 11.75 -18.70 9.70
CA ALA A 169 10.71 -17.73 10.02
C ALA A 169 9.49 -18.37 10.70
N ALA A 170 8.58 -17.53 11.18
CA ALA A 170 7.26 -17.96 11.61
C ALA A 170 6.44 -18.37 10.38
N LEU A 171 6.39 -19.67 10.13
CA LEU A 171 5.68 -20.29 9.02
C LEU A 171 4.45 -21.05 9.52
N VAL A 172 3.37 -21.01 8.75
CA VAL A 172 2.16 -21.79 9.02
C VAL A 172 2.13 -22.99 8.07
N PRO A 173 2.14 -24.24 8.59
CA PRO A 173 2.06 -25.42 7.76
C PRO A 173 0.76 -25.47 6.96
N TYR A 174 0.86 -25.85 5.68
CA TYR A 174 -0.27 -26.04 4.77
C TYR A 174 -0.01 -27.23 3.86
N SER A 175 -1.04 -27.97 3.47
CA SER A 175 -0.92 -29.01 2.45
C SER A 175 -2.11 -28.99 1.51
N GLN A 176 -1.86 -29.39 0.28
CA GLN A 176 -2.92 -29.55 -0.71
C GLN A 176 -2.55 -30.66 -1.70
N SER A 177 -3.55 -31.44 -2.11
CA SER A 177 -3.39 -32.39 -3.20
C SER A 177 -3.38 -31.69 -4.55
N PHE A 178 -2.36 -31.94 -5.36
CA PHE A 178 -2.32 -31.57 -6.76
C PHE A 178 -2.40 -32.83 -7.63
N GLU A 179 -3.19 -32.77 -8.71
CA GLU A 179 -3.28 -33.87 -9.67
C GLU A 179 -1.86 -34.23 -10.18
N HIS A 180 -1.55 -35.53 -10.30
CA HIS A 180 -0.22 -36.06 -10.65
C HIS A 180 0.94 -35.81 -9.67
N PHE A 181 0.77 -35.01 -8.61
CA PHE A 181 1.78 -34.80 -7.57
C PHE A 181 1.35 -35.35 -6.19
N GLY A 182 0.06 -35.65 -6.03
CA GLY A 182 -0.48 -36.09 -4.74
C GLY A 182 -0.49 -34.97 -3.72
N GLU A 183 -0.46 -35.33 -2.44
CA GLU A 183 -0.42 -34.37 -1.33
C GLU A 183 0.95 -33.68 -1.27
N VAL A 184 0.97 -32.36 -1.43
CA VAL A 184 2.19 -31.56 -1.35
C VAL A 184 2.17 -30.73 -0.07
N SER A 185 3.20 -30.90 0.75
CA SER A 185 3.41 -30.15 1.99
C SER A 185 4.15 -28.84 1.71
N MET A 186 3.64 -27.77 2.30
CA MET A 186 4.04 -26.39 2.06
C MET A 186 3.99 -25.57 3.35
N GLN A 187 4.58 -24.39 3.31
CA GLN A 187 4.66 -23.45 4.42
C GLN A 187 4.20 -22.07 3.95
N VAL A 188 3.30 -21.46 4.71
CA VAL A 188 2.74 -20.14 4.44
C VAL A 188 3.46 -19.10 5.28
N TYR A 189 3.91 -18.02 4.64
CA TYR A 189 4.43 -16.81 5.27
C TYR A 189 3.47 -15.65 4.99
N ASP A 190 3.09 -14.94 6.05
CA ASP A 190 2.12 -13.84 6.00
C ASP A 190 2.81 -12.54 5.54
N LEU A 191 2.60 -12.17 4.27
CA LEU A 191 3.17 -10.96 3.69
C LEU A 191 2.44 -9.70 4.14
N ALA A 192 1.14 -9.76 4.47
CA ALA A 192 0.42 -8.63 5.05
C ALA A 192 1.05 -8.22 6.39
N LYS A 193 1.32 -9.20 7.24
CA LYS A 193 1.97 -8.94 8.53
C LYS A 193 3.40 -8.42 8.36
N ALA A 194 4.15 -8.97 7.40
CA ALA A 194 5.49 -8.46 7.08
C ALA A 194 5.45 -7.01 6.57
N TRP A 195 4.48 -6.67 5.73
CA TRP A 195 4.22 -5.31 5.27
C TRP A 195 3.87 -4.35 6.41
N GLU A 196 3.00 -4.76 7.33
CA GLU A 196 2.69 -3.99 8.54
C GLU A 196 3.92 -3.71 9.38
N ASN A 197 4.80 -4.70 9.57
CA ASN A 197 6.06 -4.51 10.29
C ASN A 197 7.03 -3.59 9.56
N PHE A 198 7.18 -3.75 8.23
CA PHE A 198 7.99 -2.86 7.39
C PHE A 198 7.48 -1.41 7.48
N ARG A 199 6.16 -1.24 7.42
CA ARG A 199 5.47 0.04 7.59
C ARG A 199 5.72 0.63 8.99
N ALA A 200 5.62 -0.17 10.04
CA ALA A 200 5.84 0.26 11.42
C ALA A 200 7.30 0.62 11.74
N GLY A 201 8.27 0.06 11.00
CA GLY A 201 9.70 0.35 11.16
C GLY A 201 10.19 1.63 10.47
N ARG A 202 9.36 2.29 9.66
CA ARG A 202 9.65 3.63 9.14
C ARG A 202 9.43 4.66 10.24
N GLU A 203 10.29 5.69 10.29
CA GLU A 203 10.05 6.86 11.14
C GLU A 203 8.79 7.56 10.64
N ARG A 204 7.64 7.20 11.23
CA ARG A 204 6.33 7.74 10.89
C ARG A 204 6.14 9.04 11.62
N PHE A 205 5.76 10.08 10.89
CA PHE A 205 5.22 11.28 11.51
C PHE A 205 3.74 11.07 11.81
N PHE A 206 3.38 10.04 12.58
CA PHE A 206 2.00 9.73 12.96
C PHE A 206 1.80 10.07 14.43
N LEU A 207 0.82 10.93 14.72
CA LEU A 207 0.44 11.24 16.09
C LEU A 207 -0.63 10.26 16.57
N GLU A 208 -0.32 9.49 17.61
CA GLU A 208 -1.35 8.90 18.44
C GLU A 208 -2.04 9.99 19.27
N GLU A 209 -3.22 9.70 19.81
CA GLU A 209 -3.96 10.65 20.66
C GLU A 209 -3.15 11.05 21.91
N ALA A 210 -2.31 10.15 22.42
CA ALA A 210 -1.42 10.42 23.55
C ALA A 210 -0.25 11.37 23.22
N ASP A 211 0.12 11.50 21.94
CA ASP A 211 1.17 12.40 21.47
C ASP A 211 0.64 13.82 21.22
N GLY A 212 -0.67 13.95 21.08
CA GLY A 212 -1.37 15.18 20.75
C GLY A 212 -1.55 16.13 21.93
N VAL A 213 -1.62 17.43 21.63
CA VAL A 213 -2.12 18.45 22.57
C VAL A 213 -3.65 18.58 22.49
N TRP A 214 -4.25 18.17 21.38
CA TRP A 214 -5.69 18.13 21.19
C TRP A 214 -6.09 17.19 20.04
N THR A 215 -7.28 16.57 20.17
CA THR A 215 -7.85 15.65 19.20
C THR A 215 -9.32 15.98 18.96
N TYR A 216 -9.72 15.92 17.70
CA TYR A 216 -11.11 16.05 17.23
C TYR A 216 -11.53 14.78 16.50
N ARG A 217 -12.75 14.32 16.75
CA ARG A 217 -13.33 13.13 16.10
C ARG A 217 -14.63 13.49 15.40
N ARG A 218 -14.84 12.94 14.21
CA ARG A 218 -16.08 13.08 13.45
C ARG A 218 -16.44 11.76 12.79
N GLN A 219 -17.66 11.31 13.00
CA GLN A 219 -18.27 10.23 12.24
C GLN A 219 -18.95 10.82 11.00
N PHE A 220 -18.71 10.23 9.83
CA PHE A 220 -19.43 10.49 8.59
C PHE A 220 -20.25 9.25 8.24
N ASP A 221 -21.56 9.33 8.47
CA ASP A 221 -22.47 8.21 8.19
C ASP A 221 -22.73 8.08 6.69
N ASP A 222 -22.78 6.83 6.24
CA ASP A 222 -23.01 6.40 4.86
C ASP A 222 -21.99 6.92 3.83
N LEU A 223 -20.79 7.33 4.28
CA LEU A 223 -19.73 7.86 3.41
C LEU A 223 -18.61 6.84 3.17
N ALA A 224 -18.23 6.63 1.91
CA ALA A 224 -17.10 5.77 1.56
C ALA A 224 -15.75 6.42 1.91
N ILE A 225 -14.77 5.62 2.37
CA ILE A 225 -13.45 6.13 2.79
C ILE A 225 -12.68 6.83 1.67
N ALA A 226 -12.87 6.40 0.43
CA ALA A 226 -12.29 7.07 -0.73
C ALA A 226 -12.84 8.50 -0.92
N VAL A 227 -14.13 8.71 -0.68
CA VAL A 227 -14.79 10.01 -0.80
C VAL A 227 -14.38 10.93 0.35
N ALA A 228 -14.34 10.41 1.58
CA ALA A 228 -13.81 11.13 2.74
C ALA A 228 -12.35 11.56 2.52
N TRP A 229 -11.51 10.64 2.03
CA TRP A 229 -10.12 10.92 1.70
C TRP A 229 -9.99 12.02 0.65
N GLU A 230 -10.72 11.91 -0.47
CA GLU A 230 -10.69 12.90 -1.54
C GLU A 230 -11.11 14.28 -1.04
N ALA A 231 -12.20 14.37 -0.27
CA ALA A 231 -12.66 15.63 0.32
C ALA A 231 -11.60 16.28 1.24
N LEU A 232 -10.84 15.46 1.97
CA LEU A 232 -9.80 15.91 2.89
C LEU A 232 -8.51 16.35 2.20
N VAL A 233 -8.23 15.94 0.97
CA VAL A 233 -6.93 16.22 0.32
C VAL A 233 -7.04 17.00 -0.99
N ALA A 234 -8.14 16.90 -1.72
CA ALA A 234 -8.32 17.62 -2.97
C ALA A 234 -8.47 19.13 -2.72
N PRO A 235 -7.63 19.99 -3.32
CA PRO A 235 -7.63 21.43 -3.02
C PRO A 235 -8.92 22.13 -3.44
N ASP A 236 -9.50 21.72 -4.55
CA ASP A 236 -10.77 22.18 -5.08
C ASP A 236 -11.96 21.81 -4.18
N LEU A 237 -11.91 20.65 -3.52
CA LEU A 237 -12.90 20.29 -2.50
C LEU A 237 -12.66 21.05 -1.19
N LYS A 238 -11.43 21.11 -0.69
CA LYS A 238 -11.06 21.90 0.51
C LYS A 238 -11.58 23.34 0.42
N GLN A 239 -11.38 23.99 -0.74
CA GLN A 239 -11.84 25.36 -0.96
C GLN A 239 -13.38 25.51 -0.92
N ARG A 240 -14.14 24.44 -1.10
CA ARG A 240 -15.60 24.46 -1.08
C ARG A 240 -16.21 24.24 0.31
N TRP A 241 -15.50 23.56 1.22
CA TRP A 241 -16.04 23.23 2.54
C TRP A 241 -15.33 23.90 3.72
N MET A 242 -14.07 24.32 3.58
CA MET A 242 -13.34 24.95 4.70
C MET A 242 -13.95 26.31 5.05
N SER A 243 -14.25 26.53 6.33
CA SER A 243 -14.89 27.76 6.78
C SER A 243 -14.02 29.01 6.49
N GLY A 244 -14.62 30.04 5.87
CA GLY A 244 -13.94 31.32 5.60
C GLY A 244 -12.71 31.22 4.69
N ILE A 245 -12.63 30.19 3.84
CA ILE A 245 -11.53 30.02 2.87
C ILE A 245 -11.74 30.93 1.65
N ASN A 246 -10.66 31.57 1.21
CA ASN A 246 -10.61 32.37 -0.02
C ASN A 246 -10.00 31.57 -1.18
N SER A 247 -8.90 30.86 -0.92
CA SER A 247 -8.21 30.04 -1.93
C SER A 247 -7.41 28.90 -1.30
N VAL A 248 -7.25 27.81 -2.05
CA VAL A 248 -6.34 26.71 -1.72
C VAL A 248 -5.40 26.47 -2.90
N THR A 249 -4.10 26.54 -2.65
CA THR A 249 -3.08 26.17 -3.65
C THR A 249 -2.17 25.07 -3.10
N VAL A 250 -1.65 24.24 -4.00
CA VAL A 250 -0.86 23.06 -3.63
C VAL A 250 0.35 22.94 -4.55
N ASP A 251 1.54 22.90 -3.94
CA ASP A 251 2.76 22.50 -4.60
C ASP A 251 2.88 20.97 -4.64
N ARG A 252 3.28 20.44 -5.80
CA ARG A 252 3.31 19.01 -6.12
C ARG A 252 4.70 18.64 -6.66
N PRO A 253 5.71 18.43 -5.79
CA PRO A 253 7.08 18.19 -6.22
C PRO A 253 7.24 17.02 -7.20
N GLU A 254 6.42 15.98 -7.07
CA GLU A 254 6.40 14.80 -7.95
C GLU A 254 5.22 14.81 -8.95
N GLY A 255 4.60 15.97 -9.18
CA GLY A 255 3.43 16.10 -10.06
C GLY A 255 2.11 15.57 -9.47
N ARG A 256 2.13 15.10 -8.21
CA ARG A 256 0.96 14.61 -7.46
C ARG A 256 1.04 15.02 -5.98
N ILE A 257 -0.05 14.80 -5.24
CA ILE A 257 -0.09 15.03 -3.79
C ILE A 257 0.49 13.80 -3.08
N GLY A 258 1.38 14.04 -2.13
CA GLY A 258 2.03 13.02 -1.30
C GLY A 258 2.95 13.67 -0.27
N ALA A 259 3.80 12.88 0.38
CA ALA A 259 4.85 13.42 1.25
C ALA A 259 5.69 14.48 0.52
N GLY A 260 5.95 15.61 1.19
CA GLY A 260 6.62 16.77 0.64
C GLY A 260 5.71 17.78 -0.09
N SER A 261 4.44 17.45 -0.38
CA SER A 261 3.50 18.42 -0.93
C SER A 261 3.20 19.54 0.07
N GLY A 262 3.24 20.79 -0.41
CA GLY A 262 2.95 21.98 0.39
C GLY A 262 1.58 22.57 0.04
N TYR A 263 0.79 22.87 1.05
CA TYR A 263 -0.50 23.54 0.92
C TYR A 263 -0.40 24.98 1.40
N HIS A 264 -1.09 25.87 0.69
CA HIS A 264 -1.38 27.22 1.12
C HIS A 264 -2.89 27.44 1.10
N CYS A 265 -3.47 27.57 2.29
CA CYS A 265 -4.88 27.86 2.50
C CYS A 265 -5.01 29.31 2.97
N ALA A 266 -5.49 30.20 2.12
CA ALA A 266 -5.73 31.60 2.48
C ALA A 266 -7.17 31.72 3.01
N HIS A 267 -7.33 32.07 4.28
CA HIS A 267 -8.62 32.34 4.90
C HIS A 267 -8.82 33.84 5.12
N GLU A 268 -10.05 34.26 5.42
CA GLU A 268 -10.36 35.66 5.74
C GLU A 268 -9.54 36.22 6.92
N ALA A 269 -9.19 35.35 7.88
CA ALA A 269 -8.50 35.75 9.11
C ALA A 269 -6.98 35.55 9.08
N ALA A 270 -6.47 34.56 8.35
CA ALA A 270 -5.06 34.19 8.31
C ALA A 270 -4.74 33.26 7.13
N ASP A 271 -3.46 33.17 6.79
CA ASP A 271 -2.92 32.21 5.83
C ASP A 271 -2.31 31.02 6.57
N PHE A 272 -2.73 29.81 6.20
CA PHE A 272 -2.17 28.58 6.76
C PHE A 272 -1.30 27.89 5.71
N LEU A 273 -0.05 27.64 6.11
CA LEU A 273 0.94 26.92 5.32
C LEU A 273 1.24 25.60 6.02
N TYR A 274 1.11 24.48 5.30
CA TYR A 274 1.47 23.17 5.84
C TYR A 274 2.08 22.26 4.78
N TRP A 275 2.92 21.33 5.22
CA TRP A 275 3.57 20.34 4.37
C TRP A 275 3.19 18.94 4.81
N VAL A 276 2.88 18.07 3.85
CA VAL A 276 2.64 16.66 4.12
C VAL A 276 3.95 16.00 4.53
N THR A 277 4.01 15.47 5.74
CA THR A 277 5.18 14.78 6.30
C THR A 277 5.08 13.27 6.15
N ASP A 278 3.86 12.73 6.11
CA ASP A 278 3.60 11.31 5.92
C ASP A 278 2.28 11.11 5.14
N TRP A 279 2.20 10.04 4.35
CA TRP A 279 1.13 9.86 3.37
C TRP A 279 0.80 8.37 3.17
N GLU A 280 -0.27 7.92 3.83
CA GLU A 280 -0.81 6.56 3.77
C GLU A 280 -2.26 6.61 3.28
N PRO A 281 -2.49 6.53 1.95
CA PRO A 281 -3.81 6.67 1.35
C PRO A 281 -4.89 5.79 1.97
N PHE A 282 -6.04 6.41 2.27
CA PHE A 282 -7.23 5.81 2.90
C PHE A 282 -7.01 5.30 4.33
N ASP A 283 -5.86 5.59 4.93
CA ASP A 283 -5.53 5.26 6.31
C ASP A 283 -5.26 6.57 7.07
N TYR A 284 -4.16 7.26 6.75
CA TYR A 284 -3.89 8.58 7.31
C TYR A 284 -3.00 9.45 6.42
N PHE A 285 -3.00 10.75 6.68
CA PHE A 285 -1.89 11.60 6.28
C PHE A 285 -1.52 12.52 7.44
N SER A 286 -0.25 12.89 7.47
CA SER A 286 0.27 13.79 8.47
C SER A 286 0.88 15.01 7.82
N THR A 287 0.75 16.12 8.52
CA THR A 287 1.21 17.42 8.07
C THR A 287 2.06 18.08 9.14
N ARG A 288 2.87 19.05 8.74
CA ARG A 288 3.46 20.04 9.63
C ARG A 288 2.97 21.41 9.23
N ILE A 289 2.19 22.02 10.11
CA ILE A 289 1.57 23.33 9.90
C ILE A 289 2.39 24.43 10.59
N ALA A 290 2.60 25.55 9.89
CA ALA A 290 3.23 26.73 10.46
C ALA A 290 2.24 27.51 11.33
N ASP A 291 2.71 28.06 12.46
CA ASP A 291 1.94 29.02 13.25
C ASP A 291 1.82 30.34 12.43
N PRO A 292 0.60 30.76 12.03
CA PRO A 292 0.43 31.96 11.22
C PRO A 292 0.77 33.26 11.97
N ALA A 293 0.76 33.24 13.30
CA ALA A 293 1.06 34.39 14.14
C ALA A 293 2.54 34.46 14.56
N ARG A 294 3.30 33.36 14.43
CA ARG A 294 4.68 33.25 14.93
C ARG A 294 5.58 32.53 13.93
N GLU A 295 6.40 33.33 13.26
CA GLU A 295 7.40 32.83 12.32
C GLU A 295 8.35 31.83 12.98
N GLY A 296 8.62 30.72 12.28
CA GLY A 296 9.54 29.68 12.74
C GLY A 296 8.95 28.66 13.70
N ILE A 297 7.70 28.84 14.16
CA ILE A 297 6.99 27.85 14.98
C ILE A 297 6.12 26.97 14.09
N SER A 298 6.13 25.66 14.34
CA SER A 298 5.28 24.70 13.63
C SER A 298 4.77 23.59 14.54
N MET A 299 3.69 22.94 14.12
CA MET A 299 3.06 21.82 14.82
C MET A 299 2.88 20.64 13.87
N PRO A 300 3.15 19.39 14.30
CA PRO A 300 2.71 18.23 13.55
C PRO A 300 1.19 18.03 13.71
N GLU A 301 0.54 17.51 12.67
CA GLU A 301 -0.86 17.12 12.67
C GLU A 301 -1.03 15.77 11.99
N THR A 302 -2.04 15.00 12.38
CA THR A 302 -2.41 13.74 11.74
C THR A 302 -3.92 13.69 11.53
N TYR A 303 -4.33 13.38 10.31
CA TYR A 303 -5.70 13.05 9.92
C TYR A 303 -5.74 11.54 9.68
N HIS A 304 -6.39 10.80 10.56
CA HIS A 304 -6.52 9.34 10.48
C HIS A 304 -7.98 8.96 10.23
N LEU A 305 -8.21 8.11 9.24
CA LEU A 305 -9.51 7.59 8.83
C LEU A 305 -9.62 6.12 9.26
N THR A 306 -10.81 5.74 9.73
CA THR A 306 -11.09 4.34 10.07
C THR A 306 -12.45 3.97 9.50
N GLU A 307 -12.51 2.88 8.73
CA GLU A 307 -13.79 2.33 8.28
C GLU A 307 -14.58 1.79 9.48
N THR A 308 -15.88 2.04 9.48
CA THR A 308 -16.83 1.61 10.50
C THR A 308 -18.00 0.90 9.84
N GLU A 309 -18.83 0.19 10.61
CA GLU A 309 -20.01 -0.49 10.07
C GLU A 309 -21.02 0.47 9.40
N SER A 310 -21.01 1.76 9.77
CA SER A 310 -21.96 2.77 9.29
C SER A 310 -21.35 3.87 8.41
N GLY A 311 -20.08 3.75 8.00
CA GLY A 311 -19.38 4.80 7.25
C GLY A 311 -17.92 4.94 7.69
N VAL A 312 -17.45 6.17 7.90
CA VAL A 312 -16.03 6.44 8.21
C VAL A 312 -15.89 7.38 9.40
N GLU A 313 -14.99 7.03 10.32
CA GLU A 313 -14.56 7.92 11.39
C GLU A 313 -13.28 8.67 10.98
N LEU A 314 -13.28 9.99 11.13
CA LEU A 314 -12.09 10.83 11.07
C LEU A 314 -11.62 11.20 12.48
N ARG A 315 -10.34 10.95 12.76
CA ARG A 315 -9.60 11.50 13.91
C ARG A 315 -8.56 12.49 13.42
N TYR A 316 -8.74 13.77 13.76
CA TYR A 316 -7.71 14.79 13.63
C TYR A 316 -6.96 14.95 14.95
N THR A 317 -5.64 14.94 14.95
CA THR A 317 -4.80 15.17 16.14
C THR A 317 -3.73 16.19 15.82
N ILE A 318 -3.55 17.18 16.69
CA ILE A 318 -2.49 18.19 16.59
C ILE A 318 -1.51 18.01 17.75
N GLY A 319 -0.22 18.06 17.45
CA GLY A 319 0.87 17.85 18.40
C GLY A 319 1.48 19.13 18.94
N GLN A 320 2.56 18.98 19.70
CA GLN A 320 3.24 20.09 20.38
C GLN A 320 3.91 21.05 19.39
N ALA A 321 3.77 22.36 19.67
CA ALA A 321 4.36 23.41 18.86
C ALA A 321 5.82 23.63 19.21
N HIS A 322 6.70 23.65 18.21
CA HIS A 322 8.13 23.83 18.41
C HIS A 322 8.72 24.86 17.44
N ASP A 323 9.73 25.59 17.89
CA ASP A 323 10.61 26.37 17.03
C ASP A 323 11.70 25.50 16.37
N ALA A 324 12.55 26.12 15.54
CA ALA A 324 13.64 25.43 14.85
C ALA A 324 14.73 24.87 15.78
N ASP A 325 14.84 25.40 17.00
CA ASP A 325 15.80 24.96 18.02
C ASP A 325 15.21 23.86 18.92
N GLY A 326 13.94 23.48 18.71
CA GLY A 326 13.22 22.47 19.48
C GLY A 326 12.63 23.00 20.79
N ASN A 327 12.51 24.31 20.97
CA ASN A 327 11.83 24.87 22.14
C ASN A 327 10.31 24.83 21.94
N ARG A 328 9.60 24.32 22.94
CA ARG A 328 8.14 24.20 22.92
C ARG A 328 7.44 25.55 23.14
N SER A 329 6.37 25.80 22.39
CA SER A 329 5.51 26.99 22.51
C SER A 329 4.09 26.61 22.96
N GLU A 330 3.86 26.58 24.28
CA GLU A 330 2.52 26.29 24.83
C GLU A 330 1.47 27.35 24.44
N VAL A 331 1.90 28.59 24.17
CA VAL A 331 0.99 29.67 23.75
C VAL A 331 0.45 29.38 22.34
N SER A 332 1.32 28.94 21.42
CA SER A 332 0.90 28.53 20.07
C SER A 332 -0.08 27.37 20.11
N GLU A 333 0.17 26.39 20.99
CA GLU A 333 -0.73 25.25 21.20
C GLU A 333 -2.12 25.72 21.67
N GLN A 334 -2.18 26.56 22.70
CA GLN A 334 -3.45 27.05 23.25
C GLN A 334 -4.26 27.85 22.23
N GLU A 335 -3.60 28.73 21.46
CA GLU A 335 -4.25 29.52 20.43
C GLU A 335 -4.73 28.65 19.26
N ALA A 336 -3.91 27.70 18.81
CA ALA A 336 -4.29 26.74 17.78
C ALA A 336 -5.50 25.91 18.20
N VAL A 337 -5.48 25.32 19.40
CA VAL A 337 -6.61 24.54 19.93
C VAL A 337 -7.87 25.41 20.07
N GLY A 338 -7.72 26.64 20.55
CA GLY A 338 -8.82 27.60 20.64
C GLY A 338 -9.48 27.85 19.28
N PHE A 339 -8.68 28.10 18.24
CA PHE A 339 -9.17 28.29 16.88
C PHE A 339 -9.81 27.01 16.30
N LEU A 340 -9.10 25.88 16.34
CA LEU A 340 -9.50 24.63 15.71
C LEU A 340 -10.77 24.03 16.33
N SER A 341 -10.98 24.26 17.63
CA SER A 341 -12.19 23.81 18.33
C SER A 341 -13.49 24.40 17.80
N GLY A 342 -13.45 25.62 17.23
CA GLY A 342 -14.59 26.22 16.54
C GLY A 342 -14.59 25.98 15.02
N PHE A 343 -13.39 25.90 14.44
CA PHE A 343 -13.20 25.76 13.00
C PHE A 343 -13.59 24.38 12.47
N TRP A 344 -13.16 23.30 13.13
CA TRP A 344 -13.39 21.93 12.63
C TRP A 344 -14.85 21.48 12.62
N PRO A 345 -15.65 21.70 13.68
CA PRO A 345 -17.06 21.32 13.66
C PRO A 345 -17.80 21.93 12.46
N THR A 346 -17.69 23.25 12.30
CA THR A 346 -18.36 24.00 11.22
C THR A 346 -17.87 23.56 9.83
N SER A 347 -16.56 23.38 9.66
CA SER A 347 -15.99 23.01 8.36
C SER A 347 -16.34 21.58 7.96
N PHE A 348 -16.34 20.64 8.91
CA PHE A 348 -16.69 19.24 8.60
C PHE A 348 -18.20 19.03 8.42
N ASP A 349 -19.06 19.84 9.04
CA ASP A 349 -20.50 19.88 8.70
C ASP A 349 -20.67 20.24 7.21
N ALA A 350 -20.00 21.32 6.76
CA ALA A 350 -20.04 21.73 5.35
C ALA A 350 -19.41 20.69 4.40
N MET A 351 -18.36 20.00 4.85
CA MET A 351 -17.74 18.92 4.07
C MET A 351 -18.72 17.75 3.86
N GLU A 352 -19.41 17.34 4.92
CA GLU A 352 -20.39 16.25 4.86
C GLU A 352 -21.56 16.59 3.92
N GLU A 353 -22.10 17.82 4.01
CA GLU A 353 -23.13 18.29 3.07
C GLU A 353 -22.64 18.31 1.63
N LEU A 354 -21.38 18.71 1.41
CA LEU A 354 -20.78 18.79 0.08
C LEU A 354 -20.68 17.42 -0.60
N VAL A 355 -20.19 16.42 0.13
CA VAL A 355 -19.95 15.08 -0.42
C VAL A 355 -21.23 14.27 -0.59
N LYS A 356 -22.22 14.44 0.29
CA LYS A 356 -23.53 13.77 0.17
C LYS A 356 -24.38 14.26 -1.00
N VAL A 357 -24.08 15.44 -1.55
CA VAL A 357 -24.74 15.98 -2.75
C VAL A 357 -24.07 15.49 -4.05
N ALA A 358 -22.87 14.90 -3.96
CA ALA A 358 -22.09 14.44 -5.10
C ALA A 358 -22.25 12.93 -5.42
N GLU A 359 -22.82 12.15 -4.49
CA GLU A 359 -23.31 10.78 -4.70
C GLU A 359 -24.71 10.77 -5.35
#